data_AF-A0A2E9NWP8-F1
#
_entry.id   AF-A0A2E9NWP8-F1
#
_cell.length_a   1.000
_cell.length_b   1.000
_cell.length_c   1.000
_cell.angle_alpha   90.00
_cell.angle_beta   90.00
_cell.angle_gamma   90.00
#
_symmetry.space_group_name_H-M   'P 1'
#
loop_
_entity.id
_entity.type
_entity.pdbx_description
1 polymer ?
#
loop_
_entity_poly.entity_id
_entity_poly.type
_entity_poly.pdbx_seq_one_letter_code
_entity_poly.pdbx_strand_id
1 'polypeptide(L)'
;MQRDMDVRPLGFQLGHTPFDAISHIDLGGPGISVGTGDHFVITEPELVTDIVDMEAYALAKVARLFGIKFHCWKYISDNANEDAANHWTENVTKGSLEFIEQVIDPLTT
;
A
#
# COMPACT_ATOMS: atom_id res chain seq x y z
N MET A 1 0.68 -4.10 -4.86
CA MET A 1 -0.29 -5.09 -5.39
C MET A 1 -1.69 -4.65 -5.03
N GLN A 2 -2.71 -5.01 -5.82
CA GLN A 2 -4.13 -4.85 -5.47
C GLN A 2 -4.63 -6.06 -4.68
N ARG A 3 -5.38 -5.83 -3.60
CA ARG A 3 -5.97 -6.83 -2.70
C ARG A 3 -7.50 -6.83 -2.67
N ASP A 4 -8.18 -5.76 -3.11
CA ASP A 4 -9.64 -5.66 -2.99
C ASP A 4 -10.44 -6.59 -3.90
N MET A 5 -9.90 -6.90 -5.08
CA MET A 5 -10.64 -7.70 -6.04
C MET A 5 -10.47 -9.19 -5.75
N ASP A 6 -11.52 -9.78 -5.17
CA ASP A 6 -11.70 -11.24 -5.09
C ASP A 6 -12.63 -11.73 -6.21
N VAL A 7 -12.02 -12.11 -7.33
CA VAL A 7 -12.70 -12.67 -8.51
C VAL A 7 -12.48 -14.18 -8.63
N ARG A 8 -12.11 -14.87 -7.54
CA ARG A 8 -11.95 -16.33 -7.53
C ARG A 8 -13.20 -17.10 -7.99
N PRO A 9 -14.45 -16.66 -7.74
CA PRO A 9 -15.64 -17.32 -8.30
C PRO A 9 -15.68 -17.40 -9.83
N LEU A 10 -14.89 -16.56 -10.53
CA LEU A 10 -14.74 -16.59 -11.99
C LEU A 10 -13.51 -17.40 -12.46
N GLY A 11 -12.78 -18.05 -11.55
CA GLY A 11 -11.63 -18.91 -11.85
C GLY A 11 -10.26 -18.19 -11.84
N PHE A 12 -10.18 -16.95 -11.36
CA PHE A 12 -8.92 -16.21 -11.24
C PHE A 12 -8.25 -16.42 -9.87
N GLN A 13 -6.98 -16.04 -9.76
CA GLN A 13 -6.26 -16.03 -8.48
C GLN A 13 -6.65 -14.81 -7.63
N LEU A 14 -6.48 -14.91 -6.30
CA LEU A 14 -6.64 -13.77 -5.39
C LEU A 14 -5.70 -12.62 -5.78
N GLY A 15 -6.20 -11.38 -5.77
CA GLY A 15 -5.43 -10.19 -6.16
C GLY A 15 -5.30 -9.99 -7.67
N HIS A 16 -5.85 -10.89 -8.49
CA HIS A 16 -5.92 -10.70 -9.94
C HIS A 16 -7.04 -9.71 -10.30
N THR A 17 -6.73 -8.69 -11.09
CA THR A 17 -7.74 -7.79 -11.68
C THR A 17 -7.99 -8.19 -13.15
N PRO A 18 -9.13 -8.81 -13.50
CA PRO A 18 -9.35 -9.29 -14.86
C PRO A 18 -9.29 -8.13 -15.87
N PHE A 19 -8.70 -8.41 -17.03
CA PHE A 19 -8.49 -7.45 -18.13
C PHE A 19 -7.57 -6.27 -17.81
N ASP A 20 -6.91 -6.24 -16.64
CA ASP A 20 -5.88 -5.28 -16.30
C ASP A 20 -4.49 -5.85 -16.59
N ALA A 21 -3.82 -5.29 -17.61
CA ALA A 21 -2.48 -5.73 -18.00
C ALA A 21 -1.38 -5.33 -17.00
N ILE A 22 -1.65 -4.40 -16.07
CA ILE A 22 -0.62 -3.86 -15.17
C ILE A 22 -0.37 -4.78 -13.96
N SER A 23 -1.39 -5.47 -13.46
CA SER A 23 -1.39 -6.46 -12.35
C SER A 23 -0.48 -6.16 -11.14
N HIS A 24 0.84 -6.29 -11.29
CA HIS A 24 1.88 -5.95 -10.32
C HIS A 24 2.72 -4.77 -10.80
N ILE A 25 2.94 -3.79 -9.92
CA ILE A 25 3.79 -2.63 -10.19
C ILE A 25 5.06 -2.75 -9.35
N ASP A 26 6.20 -2.84 -10.03
CA ASP A 26 7.52 -2.74 -9.44
C ASP A 26 8.00 -1.28 -9.50
N LEU A 27 8.40 -0.74 -8.35
CA LEU A 27 8.94 0.62 -8.20
C LEU A 27 10.48 0.64 -8.15
N GLY A 28 11.16 -0.51 -8.25
CA GLY A 28 12.61 -0.63 -8.23
C GLY A 28 13.25 -0.45 -6.85
N GLY A 29 12.48 -0.68 -5.78
CA GLY A 29 12.92 -0.53 -4.39
C GLY A 29 13.67 -1.75 -3.82
N PRO A 30 13.94 -1.78 -2.50
CA PRO A 30 14.73 -2.82 -1.83
C PRO A 30 14.04 -4.19 -1.69
N GLY A 31 12.96 -4.44 -2.45
CA GLY A 31 12.20 -5.69 -2.40
C GLY A 31 11.05 -5.74 -1.39
N ILE A 32 10.66 -4.60 -0.81
CA ILE A 32 9.49 -4.49 0.07
C ILE A 32 8.21 -4.40 -0.77
N SER A 33 7.22 -5.23 -0.42
CA SER A 33 5.92 -5.32 -1.08
C SER A 33 4.82 -4.62 -0.29
N VAL A 34 3.89 -3.98 -1.00
CA VAL A 34 2.72 -3.31 -0.41
C VAL A 34 1.44 -3.87 -1.03
N GLY A 35 0.54 -4.38 -0.20
CA GLY A 35 -0.80 -4.84 -0.58
C GLY A 35 -1.86 -3.77 -0.28
N THR A 36 -2.36 -3.10 -1.31
CA THR A 36 -3.41 -2.08 -1.17
C THR A 36 -4.78 -2.74 -1.11
N GLY A 37 -5.69 -2.25 -0.27
CA GLY A 37 -7.12 -2.45 -0.43
C GLY A 37 -7.94 -1.60 0.54
N ASP A 38 -9.20 -1.33 0.22
CA ASP A 38 -10.14 -0.43 0.93
C ASP A 38 -10.57 -0.90 2.34
N HIS A 39 -9.97 -1.97 2.86
CA HIS A 39 -10.27 -2.52 4.17
C HIS A 39 -9.15 -2.23 5.16
N PHE A 40 -9.49 -1.62 6.29
CA PHE A 40 -8.60 -1.52 7.45
C PHE A 40 -8.34 -2.92 8.03
N VAL A 41 -7.09 -3.37 7.97
CA VAL A 41 -6.71 -4.76 8.26
C VAL A 41 -6.50 -4.96 9.76
N ILE A 42 -7.20 -5.93 10.34
CA ILE A 42 -7.09 -6.30 11.77
C ILE A 42 -6.74 -7.79 11.96
N THR A 43 -6.40 -8.47 10.88
CA THR A 43 -5.97 -9.88 10.85
C THR A 43 -5.03 -10.07 9.67
N GLU A 44 -4.11 -11.03 9.76
CA GLU A 44 -3.21 -11.36 8.64
C GLU A 44 -3.99 -11.56 7.32
N PRO A 45 -3.68 -10.79 6.26
CA PRO A 45 -4.37 -10.90 4.98
C PRO A 45 -3.97 -12.19 4.24
N GLU A 46 -4.91 -12.81 3.54
CA GLU A 46 -4.63 -13.99 2.71
C GLU A 46 -3.60 -13.71 1.60
N LEU A 47 -3.65 -12.50 1.03
CA LEU A 47 -2.60 -12.01 0.13
C LEU A 47 -1.45 -11.43 0.97
N VAL A 48 -0.42 -12.24 1.19
CA VAL A 48 0.74 -11.89 2.01
C VAL A 48 1.62 -10.85 1.31
N THR A 49 1.82 -9.72 1.98
CA THR A 49 2.74 -8.64 1.61
C THR A 49 3.39 -8.08 2.86
N ASP A 50 4.54 -7.42 2.73
CA ASP A 50 5.27 -6.87 3.88
C ASP A 50 4.52 -5.73 4.56
N ILE A 51 3.76 -4.95 3.79
CA ILE A 51 2.98 -3.80 4.25
C ILE A 51 1.58 -3.90 3.65
N VAL A 52 0.56 -3.48 4.40
CA VAL A 52 -0.79 -3.23 3.87
C VAL A 52 -1.11 -1.74 3.93
N ASP A 53 -1.83 -1.27 2.92
CA ASP A 53 -2.37 0.09 2.89
C ASP A 53 -3.68 0.13 2.10
N MET A 54 -4.18 1.32 1.80
CA MET A 54 -5.45 1.52 1.13
C MET A 54 -5.32 2.17 -0.27
N GLU A 55 -4.25 2.91 -0.59
CA GLU A 55 -4.17 3.71 -1.83
C GLU A 55 -2.97 3.46 -2.76
N ALA A 56 -1.88 2.84 -2.30
CA ALA A 56 -0.59 2.89 -3.00
C ALA A 56 -0.63 2.33 -4.42
N TYR A 57 -1.29 1.18 -4.64
CA TYR A 57 -1.37 0.59 -5.98
C TYR A 57 -2.19 1.47 -6.93
N ALA A 58 -3.29 2.08 -6.47
CA ALA A 58 -4.12 2.94 -7.30
C ALA A 58 -3.31 4.16 -7.78
N LEU A 59 -2.59 4.82 -6.87
CA LEU A 59 -1.72 5.96 -7.19
C LEU A 59 -0.56 5.56 -8.11
N ALA A 60 0.11 4.44 -7.80
CA ALA A 60 1.22 3.93 -8.62
C ALA A 60 0.77 3.55 -10.04
N LYS A 61 -0.43 2.98 -10.18
CA LYS A 61 -1.01 2.62 -11.48
C LYS A 61 -1.29 3.84 -12.33
N VAL A 62 -1.90 4.87 -11.75
CA VAL A 62 -2.13 6.15 -12.45
C VAL A 62 -0.79 6.76 -12.86
N ALA A 63 0.17 6.87 -11.94
CA ALA A 63 1.48 7.43 -12.27
C ALA A 63 2.16 6.66 -13.42
N ARG A 64 2.12 5.33 -13.42
CA ARG A 64 2.62 4.48 -14.51
C ARG A 64 1.92 4.77 -15.84
N LEU A 65 0.59 4.87 -15.83
CA LEU A 65 -0.20 5.16 -17.04
C LEU A 65 0.14 6.51 -17.67
N PHE A 66 0.49 7.50 -16.85
CA PHE A 66 0.84 8.85 -17.29
C PHE A 66 2.36 9.08 -17.41
N GLY A 67 3.20 8.05 -17.21
CA GLY A 67 4.65 8.18 -17.27
C GLY A 67 5.25 9.08 -16.18
N ILE A 68 4.56 9.24 -15.06
CA ILE A 68 4.98 10.05 -13.91
C ILE A 68 5.84 9.18 -12.99
N LYS A 69 6.99 9.70 -12.55
CA LYS A 69 7.79 9.03 -11.51
C LYS A 69 7.01 9.00 -10.20
N PHE A 70 6.85 7.81 -9.63
CA PHE A 70 6.15 7.61 -8.36
C PHE A 70 7.13 7.12 -7.30
N HIS A 71 7.17 7.81 -6.17
CA HIS A 71 7.84 7.37 -4.96
C HIS A 71 6.78 7.15 -3.89
N CYS A 72 6.84 6.01 -3.22
CA CYS A 72 5.93 5.67 -2.15
C CYS A 72 6.70 5.63 -0.84
N TRP A 73 6.40 6.55 0.06
CA TRP A 73 6.90 6.52 1.42
C TRP A 73 5.79 6.00 2.34
N LYS A 74 6.14 5.11 3.27
CA LYS A 74 5.21 4.49 4.20
C LYS A 74 5.80 4.50 5.61
N TYR A 75 4.97 4.87 6.57
CA TYR A 75 5.23 4.75 8.00
C TYR A 75 4.41 3.59 8.55
N ILE A 76 5.04 2.68 9.28
CA ILE A 76 4.35 1.54 9.90
C ILE A 76 3.69 2.02 11.20
N SER A 77 2.36 2.20 11.15
CA SER A 77 1.56 2.70 12.28
C SER A 77 1.14 1.62 13.26
N ASP A 78 1.02 0.38 12.79
CA ASP A 78 0.47 -0.76 13.51
C ASP A 78 0.88 -2.08 12.83
N ASN A 79 0.49 -3.20 13.43
CA ASN A 79 0.86 -4.56 12.98
C ASN A 79 -0.27 -5.30 12.23
N ALA A 80 -1.32 -4.60 11.78
CA ALA A 80 -2.44 -5.20 11.06
C ALA A 80 -3.11 -6.39 11.79
N ASN A 81 -3.19 -6.32 13.11
CA ASN A 81 -3.75 -7.33 14.00
C ASN A 81 -4.92 -6.78 14.83
N GLU A 82 -5.40 -7.52 15.83
CA GLU A 82 -6.56 -7.13 16.63
C GLU A 82 -6.40 -5.78 17.36
N ASP A 83 -5.16 -5.36 17.64
CA ASP A 83 -4.84 -4.09 18.30
C ASP A 83 -4.59 -2.93 17.30
N ALA A 84 -4.70 -3.19 15.99
CA ALA A 84 -4.32 -2.25 14.95
C ALA A 84 -5.02 -0.89 15.07
N ALA A 85 -6.32 -0.88 15.42
CA ALA A 85 -7.06 0.37 15.59
C ALA A 85 -6.48 1.27 16.70
N ASN A 86 -6.04 0.67 17.80
CA ASN A 86 -5.45 1.40 18.92
C ASN A 86 -4.05 1.90 18.55
N HIS A 87 -3.18 1.02 18.06
CA HIS A 87 -1.82 1.37 17.66
C HIS A 87 -1.79 2.43 16.55
N TRP A 88 -2.68 2.31 15.55
CA TRP A 88 -2.82 3.31 14.50
C TRP A 88 -3.17 4.68 15.08
N THR A 89 -4.14 4.74 15.99
CA THR A 89 -4.58 5.98 16.64
C THR A 89 -3.43 6.64 17.42
N GLU A 90 -2.59 5.84 18.09
CA GLU A 90 -1.44 6.34 18.85
C GLU A 90 -0.28 6.83 17.98
N ASN A 91 -0.14 6.28 16.77
CA ASN A 91 1.04 6.47 15.93
C ASN A 91 0.81 7.32 14.68
N VAL A 92 -0.43 7.53 14.23
CA VAL A 92 -0.75 8.26 12.99
C VAL A 92 -0.15 9.69 12.99
N THR A 93 -0.22 10.38 14.13
CA THR A 93 0.37 11.73 14.26
C THR A 93 1.89 11.71 14.13
N LYS A 94 2.56 10.67 14.66
CA LYS A 94 4.02 10.51 14.54
C LYS A 94 4.42 10.30 13.09
N GLY A 95 3.67 9.47 12.36
CA GLY A 95 3.90 9.23 10.94
C GLY A 95 3.80 10.51 10.08
N SER A 96 2.88 11.42 10.42
CA SER A 96 2.78 12.73 9.76
C SER A 96 4.03 13.61 10.00
N LEU A 97 4.52 13.65 11.24
CA LEU A 97 5.73 14.40 11.59
C LEU A 97 6.96 13.83 10.89
N GLU A 98 7.13 12.51 10.90
CA GLU A 98 8.21 11.81 10.20
C GLU A 98 8.15 12.04 8.68
N PHE A 99 6.96 12.09 8.08
CA PHE A 99 6.84 12.39 6.66
C PHE A 99 7.31 13.82 6.33
N ILE A 100 6.99 14.80 7.17
CA ILE A 100 7.46 16.18 6.99
C ILE A 100 8.99 16.20 7.05
N GLU A 101 9.58 15.66 8.10
CA GLU A 101 11.03 15.69 8.33
C GLU A 101 11.80 14.91 7.27
N GLN A 102 11.35 13.71 6.91
CA GLN A 102 12.10 12.80 6.03
C GLN A 102 11.84 13.03 4.54
N VAL A 103 10.70 13.62 4.17
CA VAL A 103 10.28 13.78 2.76
C VAL A 103 10.07 15.22 2.36
N ILE A 104 9.37 16.03 3.15
CA ILE A 104 9.03 17.40 2.74
C ILE A 104 10.20 18.36 2.93
N ASP A 105 10.80 18.39 4.12
CA ASP A 105 11.89 19.33 4.43
C ASP A 105 13.07 19.19 3.45
N PRO A 106 13.55 17.98 3.09
CA PRO A 106 14.62 17.81 2.09
C PRO A 106 14.28 18.30 0.68
N LEU A 107 12.99 18.46 0.34
CA LEU A 107 12.56 18.99 -0.96
C LEU A 107 12.45 20.52 -0.99
N THR A 108 12.44 21.16 0.19
CA THR A 108 12.30 22.62 0.34
C THR A 108 13.61 23.36 0.54
N THR A 109 14.72 22.61 0.61
CA THR A 109 16.09 23.12 0.73
C THR A 109 16.85 23.01 -0.58
#